data_AF-A0A838DP99-F1
#
_entry.id   AF-A0A838DP99-F1
#
_cell.length_a   1.000
_cell.length_b   1.000
_cell.length_c   1.000
_cell.angle_alpha   90.00
_cell.angle_beta   90.00
_cell.angle_gamma   90.00
#
_symmetry.space_group_name_H-M   'P 1'
#
loop_
_entity.id
_entity.type
_entity.pdbx_description
1 polymer ?
#
loop_
_entity_poly.entity_id
_entity_poly.type
_entity_poly.pdbx_seq_one_letter_code
_entity_poly.pdbx_strand_id
1 'polypeptide(L)'
;MRIDVHAHYFPDEYLDLLKRFGDDTTDGARGLGAGGSQAELEARFELMKAANVQMQLLSVSPQLPSFEDRTSAIEGARMANNLYADLVRRYPRRFAALAALPLPHMEAALAEMSR
;
A
#
# COMPACT_ATOMS: atom_id res chain seq x y z
N MET A 1 -20.08 7.26 -10.61
CA MET A 1 -18.66 6.94 -10.35
C MET A 1 -18.61 5.53 -9.76
N ARG A 2 -17.87 4.61 -10.37
CA ARG A 2 -17.60 3.27 -9.87
C ARG A 2 -16.24 3.28 -9.17
N ILE A 3 -16.24 2.81 -7.93
CA ILE A 3 -15.06 2.73 -7.07
C ILE A 3 -14.82 1.26 -6.78
N ASP A 4 -13.61 0.81 -7.05
CA ASP A 4 -13.12 -0.49 -6.60
C ASP A 4 -12.51 -0.31 -5.20
N VAL A 5 -13.11 -0.98 -4.21
CA VAL A 5 -12.76 -0.85 -2.79
C VAL A 5 -11.79 -1.94 -2.32
N HIS A 6 -11.34 -2.81 -3.23
CA HIS A 6 -10.43 -3.90 -2.93
C HIS A 6 -9.31 -3.94 -3.96
N ALA A 7 -8.35 -3.04 -3.79
CA ALA A 7 -7.17 -2.97 -4.63
C ALA A 7 -5.91 -2.75 -3.79
N HIS A 8 -4.76 -3.14 -4.35
CA HIS A 8 -3.49 -3.13 -3.63
C HIS A 8 -2.44 -2.28 -4.33
N TYR A 9 -1.45 -1.83 -3.56
CA TYR A 9 -0.27 -1.15 -4.07
C TYR A 9 0.95 -1.62 -3.30
N PHE A 10 1.87 -2.30 -3.99
CA PHE A 10 3.05 -2.96 -3.43
C PHE A 10 4.33 -2.45 -4.09
N PRO A 11 4.81 -1.26 -3.72
CA PRO A 11 6.12 -0.77 -4.15
C PRO A 11 7.24 -1.70 -3.73
N ASP A 12 8.22 -1.93 -4.60
CA ASP A 12 9.35 -2.81 -4.33
C ASP A 12 10.10 -2.40 -3.06
N GLU A 13 10.28 -1.10 -2.82
CA GLU A 13 10.94 -0.56 -1.63
C GLU A 13 10.20 -0.88 -0.32
N TYR A 14 8.87 -0.97 -0.36
CA TYR A 14 8.07 -1.39 0.78
C TYR A 14 8.23 -2.89 1.03
N LEU A 15 8.16 -3.69 -0.03
CA LEU A 15 8.39 -5.14 0.04
C LEU A 15 9.80 -5.47 0.55
N ASP A 16 10.82 -4.73 0.10
CA ASP A 16 12.19 -4.86 0.58
C ASP A 16 12.32 -4.53 2.07
N LEU A 17 11.60 -3.52 2.55
CA LEU A 17 11.55 -3.19 3.98
C LEU A 17 10.94 -4.34 4.79
N LEU A 18 9.77 -4.84 4.40
CA LEU A 18 9.11 -5.93 5.11
C LEU A 18 9.98 -7.19 5.15
N LYS A 19 10.64 -7.52 4.04
CA LYS A 19 11.60 -8.65 3.97
C LYS A 19 12.77 -8.49 4.93
N ARG A 20 13.32 -7.27 5.07
CA ARG A 20 14.38 -6.98 6.06
C ARG A 20 13.92 -7.14 7.50
N PHE A 21 12.63 -6.96 7.77
CA PHE A 21 12.01 -7.20 9.08
C PHE A 21 11.57 -8.66 9.29
N GLY A 22 11.81 -9.54 8.31
CA GLY A 22 11.55 -10.97 8.43
C GLY A 22 10.22 -11.45 7.82
N ASP A 23 9.56 -10.63 6.98
CA ASP A 23 8.42 -11.11 6.19
C ASP A 23 8.89 -11.83 4.91
N ASP A 24 8.88 -13.16 4.95
CA ASP A 24 9.25 -14.00 3.81
C ASP A 24 8.14 -14.16 2.75
N THR A 25 6.97 -13.54 2.95
CA THR A 25 5.82 -13.65 2.03
C THR A 25 5.83 -12.59 0.93
N THR A 26 6.74 -11.61 0.99
CA THR A 26 6.77 -10.45 0.10
C THR A 26 7.04 -10.81 -1.37
N ASP A 27 7.72 -11.93 -1.62
CA ASP A 27 8.10 -12.33 -2.98
C ASP A 27 6.86 -12.64 -3.85
N GLY A 28 5.76 -13.10 -3.23
CA GLY A 28 4.50 -13.38 -3.92
C GLY A 28 3.74 -12.12 -4.36
N ALA A 29 4.06 -10.95 -3.82
CA ALA A 29 3.45 -9.68 -4.20
C ALA A 29 4.13 -9.02 -5.41
N ARG A 30 5.30 -9.50 -5.82
CA ARG A 30 6.07 -8.94 -6.93
C ARG A 30 5.55 -9.41 -8.29
N GLY A 31 5.66 -8.55 -9.29
CA GLY A 31 5.29 -8.87 -10.67
C GLY A 31 3.78 -8.98 -10.93
N LEU A 32 2.93 -8.67 -9.96
CA LEU A 32 1.46 -8.70 -10.10
C LEU A 32 0.87 -7.45 -10.79
N GLY A 33 1.71 -6.50 -11.22
CA GLY A 33 1.25 -5.20 -11.75
C GLY A 33 0.68 -4.27 -10.68
N ALA A 34 0.96 -4.55 -9.40
CA ALA A 34 0.57 -3.74 -8.26
C ALA A 34 1.69 -2.79 -7.79
N GLY A 35 2.82 -2.72 -8.52
CA GLY A 35 3.94 -1.86 -8.20
C GLY A 35 3.74 -0.40 -8.60
N GLY A 36 4.82 0.38 -8.44
CA GLY A 36 4.83 1.84 -8.65
C GLY A 36 5.57 2.31 -9.89
N SER A 37 6.07 1.39 -10.72
CA SER A 37 6.72 1.78 -11.97
C SER A 37 5.73 2.45 -12.92
N GLN A 38 6.22 3.36 -13.78
CA GLN A 38 5.38 4.05 -14.75
C GLN A 38 4.64 3.07 -15.67
N ALA A 39 5.32 2.01 -16.12
CA ALA A 39 4.75 0.99 -16.98
C ALA A 39 3.60 0.22 -16.30
N GLU A 40 3.76 -0.15 -15.02
CA GLU A 40 2.70 -0.81 -14.25
C GLU A 40 1.49 0.12 -14.04
N LEU A 41 1.73 1.40 -13.71
CA LEU A 41 0.66 2.38 -13.52
C LEU A 41 -0.13 2.61 -14.80
N GLU A 42 0.53 2.72 -15.94
CA GLU A 42 -0.12 2.84 -17.25
C GLU A 42 -0.98 1.62 -17.58
N ALA A 43 -0.43 0.41 -17.41
CA ALA A 43 -1.19 -0.83 -17.59
C ALA A 43 -2.41 -0.91 -16.66
N ARG A 44 -2.24 -0.50 -15.40
CA ARG A 44 -3.31 -0.44 -14.41
C ARG A 44 -4.41 0.54 -14.81
N PHE A 45 -4.07 1.71 -15.35
CA PHE A 45 -5.05 2.68 -15.82
C PHE A 45 -5.85 2.20 -17.03
N GLU A 46 -5.22 1.48 -17.97
CA GLU A 46 -5.95 0.86 -19.09
C GLU A 46 -6.88 -0.26 -18.59
N LEU A 47 -6.46 -1.06 -17.62
CA LEU A 47 -7.34 -2.05 -16.98
C LEU A 47 -8.54 -1.40 -16.29
N MET A 48 -8.32 -0.35 -15.50
CA MET A 48 -9.38 0.42 -14.85
C MET A 48 -10.37 0.99 -15.88
N LYS A 49 -9.87 1.53 -16.99
CA LYS A 49 -10.69 2.05 -18.09
C LYS A 49 -11.54 0.95 -18.73
N ALA A 50 -10.94 -0.19 -19.04
CA ALA A 50 -11.66 -1.34 -19.62
C ALA A 50 -12.75 -1.88 -18.68
N ALA A 51 -12.48 -1.88 -17.37
CA ALA A 51 -13.44 -2.29 -16.34
C ALA A 51 -14.49 -1.21 -15.97
N ASN A 52 -14.40 0.00 -16.56
CA ASN A 52 -15.19 1.17 -16.18
C ASN A 52 -15.07 1.52 -14.68
N VAL A 53 -13.88 1.35 -14.10
CA VAL A 53 -13.54 1.76 -12.72
C VAL A 53 -12.88 3.13 -12.78
N GLN A 54 -13.44 4.11 -12.08
CA GLN A 54 -12.90 5.47 -12.06
C GLN A 54 -11.83 5.65 -10.98
N MET A 55 -11.99 4.98 -9.83
CA MET A 55 -11.11 5.11 -8.68
C MET A 55 -10.90 3.76 -7.98
N GLN A 56 -9.71 3.56 -7.43
CA GLN A 56 -9.38 2.46 -6.52
C GLN A 56 -9.07 2.98 -5.12
N LEU A 57 -9.64 2.34 -4.10
CA LEU A 57 -9.24 2.50 -2.70
C LEU A 57 -8.19 1.45 -2.38
N LEU A 58 -6.96 1.90 -2.20
CA LEU A 58 -5.78 1.05 -2.05
C LEU A 58 -5.61 0.60 -0.60
N SER A 59 -5.13 -0.63 -0.40
CA SER A 59 -4.73 -1.15 0.91
C SER A 59 -3.47 -2.02 0.81
N VAL A 60 -2.68 -2.05 1.89
CA VAL A 60 -1.44 -2.83 1.99
C VAL A 60 -1.65 -4.33 2.20
N SER A 61 -2.89 -4.78 2.42
CA SER A 61 -3.17 -6.21 2.65
C SER A 61 -2.79 -7.05 1.41
N PRO A 62 -2.19 -8.24 1.55
CA PRO A 62 -1.85 -8.91 2.82
C PRO A 62 -0.48 -8.54 3.42
N GLN A 63 0.31 -7.69 2.75
CA GLN A 63 1.60 -7.18 3.22
C GLN A 63 1.44 -6.14 4.34
N LEU A 64 0.92 -6.59 5.48
CA LEU A 64 0.67 -5.75 6.65
C LEU A 64 1.96 -5.53 7.46
N PRO A 65 2.21 -4.33 8.01
CA PRO A 65 3.36 -4.06 8.87
C PRO A 65 3.12 -4.56 10.31
N SER A 66 2.67 -5.81 10.46
CA SER A 66 2.26 -6.39 11.74
C SER A 66 3.35 -7.22 12.39
N PHE A 67 4.46 -6.56 12.74
CA PHE A 67 5.62 -7.18 13.37
C PHE A 67 5.49 -7.21 14.91
N GLU A 68 6.17 -8.16 15.55
CA GLU A 68 6.31 -8.19 17.02
C GLU A 68 7.21 -7.03 17.52
N ASP A 69 8.25 -6.69 16.75
CA ASP A 69 9.08 -5.53 17.05
C ASP A 69 8.33 -4.22 16.74
N ARG A 70 8.18 -3.39 17.77
CA ARG A 70 7.46 -2.11 17.70
C ARG A 70 8.06 -1.15 16.69
N THR A 71 9.39 -1.13 16.56
CA THR A 71 10.07 -0.19 15.67
C THR A 71 9.82 -0.57 14.22
N SER A 72 9.96 -1.86 13.89
CA SER A 72 9.65 -2.40 12.58
C SER A 72 8.20 -2.18 12.16
N ALA A 73 7.24 -2.40 13.07
CA ALA A 73 5.83 -2.14 12.80
C ALA A 73 5.57 -0.66 12.48
N ILE A 74 6.13 0.26 13.27
CA ILE A 74 6.00 1.72 13.07
C ILE A 74 6.63 2.15 11.75
N GLU A 75 7.86 1.68 11.46
CA GLU A 75 8.58 2.05 10.25
C GLU A 75 7.86 1.52 9.00
N GLY A 76 7.39 0.27 9.04
CA GLY A 76 6.60 -0.33 7.96
C GLY A 76 5.31 0.44 7.69
N ALA A 77 4.53 0.77 8.73
CA ALA A 77 3.29 1.53 8.57
C ALA A 77 3.54 2.92 7.98
N ARG A 78 4.54 3.64 8.50
CA ARG A 78 4.89 4.98 7.99
C ARG A 78 5.36 4.96 6.55
N MET A 79 6.24 4.02 6.19
CA MET A 79 6.71 3.91 4.80
C MET A 79 5.53 3.65 3.85
N ALA A 80 4.68 2.67 4.18
CA ALA A 80 3.49 2.39 3.38
C ALA A 80 2.59 3.63 3.24
N ASN A 81 2.24 4.27 4.36
CA ASN A 81 1.34 5.43 4.36
C ASN A 81 1.92 6.62 3.57
N ASN A 82 3.23 6.86 3.66
CA ASN A 82 3.91 7.89 2.86
C ASN A 82 3.83 7.57 1.36
N LEU A 83 4.13 6.34 0.96
CA LEU A 83 4.09 5.92 -0.44
C LEU A 83 2.68 6.00 -1.03
N TYR A 84 1.68 5.62 -0.24
CA TYR A 84 0.28 5.71 -0.61
C TYR A 84 -0.16 7.17 -0.74
N ALA A 85 0.18 8.03 0.23
CA ALA A 85 -0.11 9.45 0.16
C ALA A 85 0.55 10.11 -1.08
N ASP A 86 1.78 9.72 -1.41
CA ASP A 86 2.50 10.22 -2.57
C ASP A 86 1.88 9.77 -3.90
N LEU A 87 1.44 8.50 -4.00
CA LEU A 87 0.72 8.02 -5.17
C LEU A 87 -0.65 8.72 -5.32
N VAL A 88 -1.41 8.85 -4.22
CA VAL A 88 -2.70 9.54 -4.20
C VAL A 88 -2.53 11.00 -4.61
N ARG A 89 -1.50 11.70 -4.14
CA ARG A 89 -1.23 13.10 -4.51
C ARG A 89 -0.93 13.25 -6.00
N ARG A 90 -0.22 12.28 -6.60
CA ARG A 90 0.08 12.27 -8.04
C ARG A 90 -1.18 11.99 -8.89
N TYR A 91 -2.08 11.13 -8.41
CA TYR A 91 -3.27 10.70 -9.15
C TYR A 91 -4.56 10.78 -8.31
N PRO A 92 -4.95 11.97 -7.81
CA PRO A 92 -6.02 12.11 -6.81
C PRO A 92 -7.42 11.78 -7.32
N ARG A 93 -7.59 11.71 -8.64
CA ARG A 93 -8.86 11.30 -9.28
C ARG A 93 -8.93 9.79 -9.54
N ARG A 94 -7.85 9.06 -9.31
CA ARG A 94 -7.70 7.62 -9.61
C ARG A 94 -7.47 6.77 -8.37
N PHE A 95 -6.84 7.33 -7.33
CA PHE A 95 -6.54 6.60 -6.12
C PHE A 95 -7.01 7.32 -4.86
N ALA A 96 -7.46 6.53 -3.90
CA ALA A 96 -7.55 6.84 -2.48
C ALA A 96 -6.84 5.71 -1.71
N ALA A 97 -6.63 5.87 -0.41
CA ALA A 97 -5.86 4.92 0.40
C ALA A 97 -6.52 4.66 1.76
N LEU A 98 -6.47 3.41 2.21
CA LEU A 98 -6.64 3.04 3.60
C LEU A 98 -5.26 3.03 4.28
N ALA A 99 -5.16 3.70 5.44
CA ALA A 99 -3.92 3.74 6.18
C ALA A 99 -3.58 2.35 6.76
N ALA A 100 -2.30 1.98 6.64
CA ALA A 100 -1.72 0.88 7.39
C ALA A 100 -1.47 1.32 8.84
N LEU A 101 -1.74 0.44 9.80
CA LEU A 101 -1.50 0.71 11.21
C LEU A 101 -0.45 -0.27 11.77
N PRO A 102 0.47 0.20 12.63
CA PRO A 102 1.48 -0.63 13.29
C PRO A 102 0.89 -1.50 14.41
N LEU A 103 -0.04 -2.39 14.07
CA LEU A 103 -0.57 -3.39 14.99
C LEU A 103 0.49 -4.47 15.29
N PRO A 104 0.52 -5.07 16.50
CA PRO A 104 -0.45 -4.94 17.59
C PRO A 104 -0.19 -3.75 18.54
N HIS A 105 0.71 -2.83 18.21
CA HIS A 105 1.12 -1.74 19.10
C HIS A 105 0.10 -0.59 19.14
N MET A 106 -0.91 -0.72 19.98
CA MET A 106 -2.08 0.18 20.03
C MET A 106 -1.74 1.67 20.15
N GLU A 107 -0.82 2.08 21.04
CA GLU A 107 -0.43 3.50 21.15
C GLU A 107 0.18 4.03 19.85
N ALA A 108 1.02 3.22 19.20
CA ALA A 108 1.62 3.58 17.93
C ALA A 108 0.58 3.61 16.81
N ALA A 109 -0.41 2.71 16.84
CA ALA A 109 -1.51 2.68 15.89
C ALA A 109 -2.39 3.94 16.00
N LEU A 110 -2.71 4.37 17.21
CA LEU A 110 -3.46 5.61 17.44
C LEU A 110 -2.67 6.85 17.00
N ALA A 111 -1.36 6.85 17.26
CA ALA A 111 -0.47 7.93 16.82
C ALA A 111 -0.40 8.01 15.28
N GLU A 112 -0.27 6.87 14.59
CA GLU A 112 -0.23 6.83 13.12
C GLU A 112 -1.58 7.17 12.50
N MET A 113 -2.70 6.75 13.11
CA MET A 113 -4.05 7.10 12.65
C MET A 113 -4.33 8.61 12.70
N SER A 114 -3.69 9.33 13.63
CA SER A 114 -3.89 10.77 13.82
C SER A 114 -2.97 11.64 12.95
N ARG A 115 -2.04 11.03 12.20
CA ARG A 115 -1.04 11.72 11.38
C ARG A 115 -1.58 12.09 10.00
#